data_AF-A0A2M8HCD2-F1
#
_entry.id   AF-A0A2M8HCD2-F1
#
_cell.length_a   1.000
_cell.length_b   1.000
_cell.length_c   1.000
_cell.angle_alpha   90.00
_cell.angle_beta   90.00
_cell.angle_gamma   90.00
#
_symmetry.space_group_name_H-M   'P 1'
#
loop_
_entity.id
_entity.type
_entity.pdbx_description
1 polymer ?
#
loop_
_entity_poly.entity_id
_entity_poly.type
_entity_poly.pdbx_seq_one_letter_code
_entity_poly.pdbx_strand_id
1 'polypeptide(L)'
;MSRSLQTLKLDVYFDFICPWCLIGKRQLDQALSLLRVERPELRVEPRWHGVQLLPYLPLQGEDFHDFYLRRLGSEPAVRLRQAQVQQAAATVGVHLDFDKIPRMPNTADVHRLWQRACQLGTPKQQETLLESLFASHFLQGGDLGDGNLLLDLAERAGFALGALVSCLHGDGSPFSGIAEGPASQGVPSFVMGGGLTLSGAQPVEKLLASLRLAMAAEESRAREKARLEVPASRVPAPGQRALIEGEGKSLVLFNIDGEFHAIDDSCPHQGASLCGGKLEGETIQCRAHGLRFNLRTGYLQGATQLKVGRYPVEREGDRLFIVLTPEESLSCMP
;
A
#
# COMPACT_ATOMS: atom_id res chain seq x y z
N MET A 1 -6.10 17.11 18.63
CA MET A 1 -6.51 15.89 17.92
C MET A 1 -5.24 15.16 17.50
N SER A 2 -4.92 14.03 18.13
CA SER A 2 -3.82 13.18 17.67
C SER A 2 -4.27 12.54 16.36
N ARG A 3 -3.82 13.07 15.21
CA ARG A 3 -4.05 12.40 13.92
C ARG A 3 -3.23 11.10 13.95
N SER A 4 -3.90 9.96 13.89
CA SER A 4 -3.23 8.67 13.76
C SER A 4 -2.36 8.68 12.51
N LEU A 5 -1.12 8.18 12.62
CA LEU A 5 -0.23 8.00 11.47
C LEU A 5 -0.91 7.12 10.43
N GLN A 6 -1.19 7.69 9.25
CA GLN A 6 -1.70 6.93 8.11
C GLN A 6 -0.51 6.21 7.46
N THR A 7 -0.66 4.92 7.17
CA THR A 7 0.39 4.13 6.51
C THR A 7 -0.08 3.68 5.14
N LEU A 8 0.63 4.07 4.08
CA LEU A 8 0.40 3.56 2.73
C LEU A 8 1.36 2.39 2.46
N LYS A 9 0.81 1.24 2.07
CA LYS A 9 1.62 0.11 1.62
C LYS A 9 2.18 0.40 0.22
N LEU A 10 3.49 0.18 0.08
CA LEU A 10 4.22 0.28 -1.18
C LEU A 10 5.16 -0.92 -1.29
N ASP A 11 4.88 -1.81 -2.24
CA ASP A 11 5.76 -2.93 -2.57
C ASP A 11 6.52 -2.59 -3.86
N VAL A 12 7.83 -2.86 -3.87
CA VAL A 12 8.73 -2.56 -4.99
C VAL A 12 9.47 -3.82 -5.39
N TYR A 13 9.29 -4.29 -6.62
CA TYR A 13 9.94 -5.49 -7.14
C TYR A 13 11.14 -5.09 -7.99
N PHE A 14 12.31 -5.70 -7.75
CA PHE A 14 13.56 -5.24 -8.34
C PHE A 14 14.61 -6.34 -8.52
N ASP A 15 15.62 -6.07 -9.35
CA ASP A 15 16.86 -6.85 -9.44
C ASP A 15 18.07 -5.92 -9.36
N PHE A 16 19.14 -6.35 -8.68
CA PHE A 16 20.34 -5.54 -8.46
C PHE A 16 21.15 -5.31 -9.74
N ILE A 17 21.03 -6.21 -10.73
CA ILE A 17 21.67 -6.08 -12.05
C ILE A 17 20.83 -5.26 -13.05
N CYS A 18 19.63 -4.81 -12.67
CA CYS A 18 18.78 -4.02 -13.54
C CYS A 18 19.03 -2.51 -13.33
N PRO A 19 19.63 -1.79 -14.29
CA PRO A 19 19.93 -0.37 -14.11
C PRO A 19 18.65 0.47 -14.00
N TRP A 20 17.55 0.03 -14.62
CA TRP A 20 16.25 0.68 -14.46
C TRP A 20 15.70 0.58 -13.04
N CYS A 21 16.10 -0.42 -12.25
CA CYS A 21 15.72 -0.49 -10.83
C CYS A 21 16.40 0.60 -10.01
N LEU A 22 17.69 0.87 -10.26
CA LEU A 22 18.39 1.98 -9.63
C LEU A 22 17.80 3.34 -10.04
N ILE A 23 17.53 3.53 -11.34
CA ILE A 23 16.88 4.75 -11.84
C ILE A 23 15.50 4.93 -11.20
N GLY A 24 14.69 3.86 -11.20
CA GLY A 24 13.36 3.85 -10.60
C GLY A 24 13.38 4.12 -9.10
N LYS A 25 14.39 3.63 -8.36
CA LYS A 25 14.61 3.97 -6.95
C LYS A 25 14.79 5.47 -6.78
N ARG A 26 15.67 6.11 -7.56
CA ARG A 26 15.90 7.56 -7.47
C ARG A 26 14.65 8.37 -7.78
N GLN A 27 13.87 7.95 -8.78
CA GLN A 27 12.59 8.58 -9.10
C GLN A 27 11.58 8.43 -7.95
N LEU A 28 11.52 7.25 -7.34
CA LEU A 28 10.67 6.99 -6.18
C LEU A 28 11.10 7.81 -4.97
N ASP A 29 12.39 7.88 -4.65
CA ASP A 29 12.91 8.67 -3.53
C ASP A 29 12.54 10.16 -3.66
N GLN A 30 12.59 10.70 -4.88
CA GLN A 30 12.15 12.07 -5.18
C GLN A 30 10.63 12.22 -4.98
N ALA A 31 9.82 11.29 -5.51
CA ALA A 31 8.37 11.32 -5.36
C ALA A 31 7.94 11.22 -3.88
N LEU A 32 8.58 10.35 -3.09
CA LEU A 32 8.33 10.21 -1.65
C LEU A 32 8.75 11.46 -0.88
N SER A 33 9.84 12.11 -1.29
CA SER A 33 10.29 13.37 -0.68
C SER A 33 9.27 14.49 -0.91
N LEU A 34 8.75 14.62 -2.13
CA LEU A 34 7.67 15.58 -2.45
C LEU A 34 6.40 15.27 -1.65
N LEU A 35 5.99 14.00 -1.61
CA LEU A 35 4.80 13.58 -0.87
C LEU A 35 4.91 13.86 0.64
N ARG A 36 6.09 13.67 1.23
CA ARG A 36 6.33 13.95 2.65
C ARG A 36 6.21 15.44 2.99
N VAL A 37 6.54 16.33 2.05
CA VAL A 37 6.31 17.78 2.21
C VAL A 37 4.82 18.09 2.16
N GLU A 38 4.07 17.43 1.27
CA GLU A 38 2.63 17.64 1.11
C GLU A 38 1.80 17.03 2.25
N ARG A 39 2.23 15.88 2.79
CA ARG A 39 1.49 15.05 3.75
C ARG A 39 2.44 14.53 4.84
N PRO A 40 2.90 15.39 5.76
CA PRO A 40 3.88 15.01 6.79
C PRO A 40 3.38 13.94 7.78
N GLU A 41 2.06 13.77 7.90
CA GLU A 41 1.43 12.74 8.73
C GLU A 41 1.37 11.35 8.08
N LEU A 42 1.68 11.25 6.79
CA LEU A 42 1.69 10.00 6.05
C LEU A 42 3.05 9.32 6.19
N ARG A 43 3.01 8.04 6.57
CA ARG A 43 4.16 7.15 6.51
C ARG A 43 4.05 6.25 5.28
N VAL A 44 5.06 6.31 4.41
CA VAL A 44 5.23 5.38 3.29
C VAL A 44 6.58 4.73 3.46
N GLU A 45 6.59 3.41 3.65
CA GLU A 45 7.81 2.62 3.75
C GLU A 45 7.82 1.59 2.63
N PRO A 46 8.69 1.77 1.61
CA PRO A 46 8.81 0.82 0.52
C PRO A 46 9.28 -0.54 1.04
N ARG A 47 8.61 -1.60 0.63
CA ARG A 47 9.01 -2.99 0.84
C ARG A 47 9.63 -3.50 -0.45
N TRP A 48 10.92 -3.79 -0.41
CA TRP A 48 11.65 -4.20 -1.60
C TRP A 48 11.71 -5.72 -1.72
N HIS A 49 11.18 -6.24 -2.82
CA HIS A 49 11.07 -7.66 -3.14
C HIS A 49 12.03 -8.01 -4.28
N GLY A 50 12.97 -8.90 -3.98
CA GLY A 50 13.94 -9.37 -4.97
C GLY A 50 13.30 -10.23 -6.06
N VAL A 51 13.67 -9.97 -7.31
CA VAL A 51 13.29 -10.76 -8.49
C VAL A 51 14.58 -11.08 -9.25
N GLN A 52 14.90 -12.36 -9.39
CA GLN A 52 16.05 -12.78 -10.17
C GLN A 52 15.68 -12.81 -11.67
N LEU A 53 16.18 -11.87 -12.46
CA LEU A 53 15.88 -11.77 -13.89
C LEU A 53 16.56 -12.85 -14.73
N LEU A 54 17.73 -13.31 -14.30
CA LEU A 54 18.58 -14.22 -15.07
C LEU A 54 18.93 -15.47 -14.24
N PRO A 55 17.94 -16.31 -13.88
CA PRO A 55 18.13 -17.48 -13.02
C PRO A 55 18.98 -18.59 -13.65
N TYR A 56 19.24 -18.50 -14.96
CA TYR A 56 20.05 -19.47 -15.70
C TYR A 56 21.55 -19.17 -15.66
N LEU A 57 21.98 -17.99 -15.17
CA LEU A 57 23.40 -17.66 -15.09
C LEU A 57 24.11 -18.64 -14.14
N PRO A 58 25.31 -19.14 -14.48
CA PRO A 58 26.06 -20.04 -13.61
C PRO A 58 26.51 -19.33 -12.32
N LEU A 59 26.88 -20.08 -11.29
CA LEU A 59 27.34 -19.54 -9.99
C LEU A 59 28.38 -18.43 -10.16
N GLN A 60 29.41 -18.67 -10.96
CA GLN A 60 30.48 -17.72 -11.18
C GLN A 60 30.06 -16.48 -12.00
N GLY A 61 28.87 -16.46 -12.57
CA GLY A 61 28.43 -15.47 -13.54
C GLY A 61 29.12 -15.60 -14.90
N GLU A 62 28.89 -14.62 -15.77
CA GLU A 62 29.49 -14.53 -17.10
C GLU A 62 30.32 -13.25 -17.22
N ASP A 63 31.24 -13.20 -18.20
CA ASP A 63 31.88 -11.93 -18.56
C ASP A 63 30.82 -10.92 -19.01
N PHE A 64 30.88 -9.69 -18.48
CA PHE A 64 29.84 -8.69 -18.71
C PHE A 64 29.76 -8.25 -20.17
N HIS A 65 30.91 -8.07 -20.82
CA HIS A 65 30.98 -7.66 -22.21
C HIS A 65 30.44 -8.77 -23.12
N ASP A 66 30.93 -10.00 -22.95
CA ASP A 66 30.50 -11.15 -23.75
C ASP A 66 29.01 -11.47 -23.56
N PHE A 67 28.48 -11.30 -22.35
CA PHE A 67 27.05 -11.44 -22.06
C PHE A 67 26.22 -10.47 -22.93
N TYR A 68 26.56 -9.18 -22.90
CA TYR A 68 25.82 -8.18 -23.66
C TYR A 68 26.04 -8.27 -25.17
N LEU A 69 27.26 -8.61 -25.61
CA LEU A 69 27.56 -8.80 -27.03
C LEU A 69 26.72 -9.93 -27.62
N ARG A 70 26.62 -11.08 -26.93
CA ARG A 70 25.75 -12.20 -27.34
C ARG A 70 24.27 -11.79 -27.31
N ARG A 71 23.84 -11.04 -26.30
CA ARG A 71 22.44 -10.66 -26.12
C ARG A 71 21.95 -9.62 -27.15
N LEU A 72 22.81 -8.69 -27.53
CA LEU A 72 22.46 -7.56 -28.41
C LEU A 72 23.01 -7.73 -29.84
N GLY A 73 23.88 -8.70 -30.07
CA GLY A 73 24.35 -9.15 -31.38
C GLY A 73 25.48 -8.34 -31.99
N SER A 74 25.79 -7.14 -31.47
CA SER A 74 26.91 -6.34 -31.98
C SER A 74 27.40 -5.26 -31.02
N GLU A 75 28.67 -4.90 -31.17
CA GLU A 75 29.35 -3.81 -30.47
C GLU A 75 28.61 -2.45 -30.55
N PRO A 76 28.17 -1.97 -31.73
CA PRO A 76 27.35 -0.76 -31.81
C PRO A 76 26.02 -0.87 -31.05
N ALA A 77 25.36 -2.03 -31.05
CA ALA A 77 24.10 -2.23 -30.33
C ALA A 77 24.30 -2.17 -28.81
N VAL A 78 25.40 -2.76 -28.30
CA VAL A 78 25.78 -2.67 -26.88
C VAL A 78 26.03 -1.21 -26.49
N ARG A 79 26.87 -0.48 -27.23
CA ARG A 79 27.15 0.94 -26.96
C ARG A 79 25.90 1.81 -27.00
N LEU A 80 25.04 1.62 -28.00
CA LEU A 80 23.79 2.37 -28.11
C LEU A 80 22.88 2.11 -26.90
N ARG A 81 22.75 0.84 -26.48
CA ARG A 81 21.93 0.49 -25.32
C ARG A 81 22.49 1.07 -24.03
N GLN A 82 23.80 0.98 -23.81
CA GLN A 82 24.47 1.55 -22.65
C GLN A 82 24.31 3.08 -22.60
N ALA A 83 24.52 3.77 -23.72
CA ALA A 83 24.36 5.22 -23.81
C ALA A 83 22.92 5.67 -23.47
N GLN A 84 21.90 4.95 -23.94
CA GLN A 84 20.50 5.22 -23.57
C GLN A 84 20.27 5.11 -22.07
N VAL A 85 20.81 4.06 -21.43
CA VAL A 85 20.65 3.84 -20.00
C VAL A 85 21.43 4.87 -19.19
N GLN A 86 22.64 5.23 -19.60
CA GLN A 86 23.44 6.30 -18.99
C GLN A 86 22.75 7.66 -19.09
N GLN A 87 22.18 7.99 -20.25
CA GLN A 87 21.42 9.22 -20.43
C GLN A 87 20.22 9.26 -19.47
N ALA A 88 19.47 8.17 -19.35
CA ALA A 88 18.36 8.09 -18.41
C ALA A 88 18.82 8.23 -16.94
N ALA A 89 19.90 7.56 -16.56
CA ALA A 89 20.48 7.65 -15.21
C ALA A 89 20.98 9.06 -14.87
N ALA A 90 21.56 9.77 -15.84
CA ALA A 90 22.01 11.14 -15.64
C ALA A 90 20.87 12.10 -15.27
N THR A 91 19.66 11.88 -15.78
CA THR A 91 18.48 12.71 -15.42
C THR A 91 18.09 12.59 -13.94
N VAL A 92 18.52 11.53 -13.26
CA VAL A 92 18.27 11.28 -11.84
C VAL A 92 19.56 11.39 -10.99
N GLY A 93 20.61 12.02 -11.55
CA GLY A 93 21.87 12.27 -10.84
C GLY A 93 22.74 11.03 -10.61
N VAL A 94 22.56 9.97 -11.42
CA VAL A 94 23.35 8.74 -11.34
C VAL A 94 24.29 8.64 -12.54
N HIS A 95 25.56 8.39 -12.28
CA HIS A 95 26.57 8.12 -13.30
C HIS A 95 26.90 6.63 -13.31
N LEU A 96 26.39 5.91 -14.31
CA LEU A 96 26.66 4.49 -14.50
C LEU A 96 27.94 4.30 -15.31
N ASP A 97 28.84 3.47 -14.81
CA ASP A 97 30.14 3.20 -15.42
C ASP A 97 30.21 1.71 -15.80
N PHE A 98 29.69 1.37 -16.97
CA PHE A 98 29.61 -0.02 -17.43
C PHE A 98 30.99 -0.63 -17.73
N ASP A 99 31.99 0.19 -18.03
CA ASP A 99 33.37 -0.26 -18.31
C ASP A 99 34.04 -0.82 -17.06
N LYS A 100 33.57 -0.42 -15.87
CA LYS A 100 34.04 -0.97 -14.59
C LYS A 100 33.46 -2.33 -14.26
N ILE A 101 32.41 -2.80 -14.94
CA ILE A 101 31.69 -4.01 -14.54
C ILE A 101 32.32 -5.22 -15.24
N PRO A 102 33.09 -6.08 -14.55
CA PRO A 102 33.77 -7.19 -15.20
C PRO A 102 32.82 -8.39 -15.41
N ARG A 103 31.81 -8.53 -14.56
CA ARG A 103 30.97 -9.73 -14.48
C ARG A 103 29.49 -9.38 -14.53
N MET A 104 28.73 -10.19 -15.25
CA MET A 104 27.28 -10.32 -15.10
C MET A 104 27.00 -11.41 -14.06
N PRO A 105 26.64 -11.05 -12.82
CA PRO A 105 26.55 -12.01 -11.73
C PRO A 105 25.26 -12.83 -11.75
N ASN A 106 25.30 -14.04 -11.19
CA ASN A 106 24.08 -14.70 -10.72
C ASN A 106 23.61 -14.00 -9.44
N THR A 107 22.41 -13.42 -9.46
CA THR A 107 21.90 -12.62 -8.34
C THR A 107 21.18 -13.41 -7.25
N ALA A 108 21.21 -14.74 -7.26
CA ALA A 108 20.44 -15.53 -6.31
C ALA A 108 20.86 -15.27 -4.86
N ASP A 109 22.15 -15.29 -4.57
CA ASP A 109 22.67 -15.12 -3.21
C ASP A 109 22.54 -13.69 -2.68
N VAL A 110 22.70 -12.68 -3.54
CA VAL A 110 22.40 -11.29 -3.12
C VAL A 110 20.91 -11.11 -2.81
N HIS A 111 20.01 -11.80 -3.51
CA HIS A 111 18.58 -11.78 -3.19
C HIS A 111 18.25 -12.52 -1.88
N ARG A 112 18.90 -13.66 -1.60
CA ARG A 112 18.77 -14.35 -0.31
C ARG A 112 19.27 -13.49 0.85
N LEU A 113 20.43 -12.86 0.67
CA LEU A 113 21.00 -11.93 1.65
C LEU A 113 20.08 -10.74 1.88
N TRP A 114 19.55 -10.14 0.81
CA TRP A 114 18.57 -9.06 0.90
C TRP A 114 17.32 -9.50 1.67
N GLN A 115 16.73 -10.65 1.32
CA GLN A 115 15.54 -11.18 2.00
C GLN A 115 15.80 -11.40 3.49
N ARG A 116 16.96 -11.96 3.85
CA ARG A 116 17.35 -12.17 5.25
C ARG A 116 17.59 -10.85 5.97
N ALA A 117 18.23 -9.89 5.33
CA ALA A 117 18.47 -8.56 5.87
C ALA A 117 17.15 -7.81 6.15
N CYS A 118 16.15 -7.92 5.28
CA CYS A 118 14.81 -7.34 5.50
C CYS A 118 14.10 -7.92 6.74
N GLN A 119 14.36 -9.18 7.11
CA GLN A 119 13.77 -9.80 8.29
C GLN A 119 14.44 -9.35 9.59
N LEU A 120 15.73 -9.04 9.55
CA LEU A 120 16.56 -8.78 10.75
C LEU A 120 16.83 -7.30 11.00
N GLY A 121 16.91 -6.50 9.94
CA GLY A 121 17.43 -5.14 9.98
C GLY A 121 16.38 -4.08 10.26
N THR A 122 16.83 -2.95 10.81
CA THR A 122 16.05 -1.70 10.86
C THR A 122 15.91 -1.07 9.47
N PRO A 123 14.92 -0.19 9.24
CA PRO A 123 14.80 0.52 7.96
C PRO A 123 16.08 1.24 7.51
N LYS A 124 16.85 1.81 8.46
CA LYS A 124 18.12 2.47 8.16
C LYS A 124 19.20 1.51 7.67
N GLN A 125 19.32 0.33 8.29
CA GLN A 125 20.27 -0.70 7.86
C GLN A 125 19.89 -1.27 6.49
N GLN A 126 18.59 -1.51 6.27
CA GLN A 126 18.07 -1.95 4.99
C GLN A 126 18.37 -0.95 3.87
N GLU A 127 18.10 0.34 4.08
CA GLU A 127 18.41 1.40 3.11
C GLU A 127 19.92 1.48 2.81
N THR A 128 20.75 1.43 3.85
CA THR A 128 22.22 1.47 3.69
C THR A 128 22.73 0.28 2.87
N LEU A 129 22.21 -0.92 3.13
CA LEU A 129 22.57 -2.13 2.38
C LEU A 129 22.09 -2.07 0.93
N LEU A 130 20.84 -1.68 0.69
CA LEU A 130 20.26 -1.55 -0.64
C LEU A 130 21.09 -0.60 -1.52
N GLU A 131 21.42 0.58 -0.99
CA GLU A 131 22.28 1.57 -1.64
C GLU A 131 23.68 1.02 -1.92
N SER A 132 24.27 0.34 -0.94
CA SER A 132 25.63 -0.21 -1.07
C SER A 132 25.71 -1.30 -2.13
N LEU A 133 24.70 -2.17 -2.24
CA LEU A 133 24.64 -3.23 -3.25
C LEU A 133 24.48 -2.67 -4.67
N PHE A 134 23.59 -1.69 -4.87
CA PHE A 134 23.47 -1.00 -6.17
C PHE A 134 24.75 -0.25 -6.54
N ALA A 135 25.34 0.48 -5.60
CA ALA A 135 26.59 1.20 -5.83
C ALA A 135 27.75 0.24 -6.14
N SER A 136 27.83 -0.88 -5.42
CA SER A 136 28.86 -1.89 -5.66
C SER A 136 28.82 -2.37 -7.11
N HIS A 137 27.66 -2.77 -7.62
CA HIS A 137 27.55 -3.26 -9.00
C HIS A 137 27.76 -2.16 -10.04
N PHE A 138 27.00 -1.06 -9.98
CA PHE A 138 26.93 -0.10 -11.09
C PHE A 138 27.99 1.00 -11.09
N LEU A 139 28.61 1.26 -9.94
CA LEU A 139 29.54 2.39 -9.77
C LEU A 139 30.96 1.90 -9.45
N GLN A 140 31.08 0.73 -8.81
CA GLN A 140 32.35 0.22 -8.27
C GLN A 140 32.83 -1.06 -8.98
N GLY A 141 32.01 -1.68 -9.84
CA GLY A 141 32.39 -2.90 -10.57
C GLY A 141 32.41 -4.17 -9.73
N GLY A 142 31.74 -4.16 -8.57
CA GLY A 142 31.65 -5.31 -7.67
C GLY A 142 30.82 -6.45 -8.27
N ASP A 143 31.28 -7.68 -8.02
CA ASP A 143 30.59 -8.91 -8.41
C ASP A 143 29.62 -9.34 -7.31
N LEU A 144 28.32 -9.11 -7.52
CA LEU A 144 27.28 -9.50 -6.57
C LEU A 144 27.03 -11.01 -6.48
N GLY A 145 27.77 -11.83 -7.23
CA GLY A 145 27.86 -13.28 -7.02
C GLY A 145 28.91 -13.69 -5.97
N ASP A 146 29.81 -12.79 -5.56
CA ASP A 146 30.83 -13.06 -4.55
C ASP A 146 30.26 -12.92 -3.12
N GLY A 147 30.08 -14.06 -2.46
CA GLY A 147 29.58 -14.11 -1.08
C GLY A 147 30.42 -13.30 -0.07
N ASN A 148 31.73 -13.18 -0.26
CA ASN A 148 32.57 -12.38 0.65
C ASN A 148 32.25 -10.89 0.50
N LEU A 149 32.15 -10.39 -0.74
CA LEU A 149 31.75 -9.02 -1.02
C LEU A 149 30.36 -8.72 -0.42
N LEU A 150 29.42 -9.65 -0.55
CA LEU A 150 28.07 -9.47 0.00
C LEU A 150 28.06 -9.35 1.52
N LEU A 151 28.82 -10.21 2.21
CA LEU A 151 28.96 -10.16 3.68
C LEU A 151 29.65 -8.87 4.12
N ASP A 152 30.73 -8.47 3.46
CA ASP A 152 31.44 -7.22 3.72
C ASP A 152 30.52 -5.98 3.61
N LEU A 153 29.68 -5.93 2.58
CA LEU A 153 28.70 -4.85 2.41
C LEU A 153 27.62 -4.88 3.51
N ALA A 154 27.17 -6.07 3.92
CA ALA A 154 26.20 -6.22 4.99
C ALA A 154 26.77 -5.83 6.37
N GLU A 155 28.01 -6.19 6.68
CA GLU A 155 28.69 -5.77 7.91
C GLU A 155 28.82 -4.26 7.98
N ARG A 156 29.25 -3.61 6.89
CA ARG A 156 29.32 -2.14 6.79
C ARG A 156 27.96 -1.47 6.94
N ALA A 157 26.89 -2.12 6.52
CA ALA A 157 25.52 -1.68 6.76
C ALA A 157 25.01 -1.97 8.19
N GLY A 158 25.84 -2.60 9.03
CA GLY A 158 25.58 -2.84 10.45
C GLY A 158 24.90 -4.16 10.76
N PHE A 159 24.95 -5.16 9.88
CA PHE A 159 24.41 -6.50 10.13
C PHE A 159 25.45 -7.42 10.78
N ALA A 160 24.99 -8.29 11.68
CA ALA A 160 25.84 -9.34 12.24
C ALA A 160 26.02 -10.48 11.23
N LEU A 161 27.26 -10.71 10.79
CA LEU A 161 27.57 -11.71 9.75
C LEU A 161 27.07 -13.12 10.09
N GLY A 162 27.20 -13.53 11.35
CA GLY A 162 26.72 -14.84 11.81
C GLY A 162 25.22 -15.10 11.57
N ALA A 163 24.41 -14.04 11.42
CA ALA A 163 22.98 -14.15 11.12
C ALA A 163 22.66 -14.19 9.62
N LEU A 164 23.65 -13.92 8.76
CA LEU A 164 23.53 -13.81 7.31
C LEU A 164 24.27 -14.91 6.55
N VAL A 165 25.42 -15.39 7.03
CA VAL A 165 26.25 -16.37 6.30
C VAL A 165 25.44 -17.58 5.81
N SER A 166 24.55 -18.12 6.66
CA SER A 166 23.77 -19.31 6.34
C SER A 166 22.72 -19.10 5.23
N CYS A 167 22.43 -17.87 4.83
CA CYS A 167 21.50 -17.60 3.73
C CYS A 167 22.17 -17.61 2.36
N LEU A 168 23.50 -17.51 2.30
CA LEU A 168 24.26 -17.65 1.05
C LEU A 168 24.44 -19.14 0.76
N HIS A 169 23.91 -19.60 -0.37
CA HIS A 169 23.99 -21.01 -0.72
C HIS A 169 25.33 -21.33 -1.42
N GLY A 170 25.88 -20.38 -2.18
CA GLY A 170 27.13 -20.56 -2.91
C GLY A 170 27.08 -21.67 -3.97
N ASP A 171 25.89 -22.02 -4.46
CA ASP A 171 25.68 -23.14 -5.39
C ASP A 171 25.08 -22.73 -6.74
N GLY A 172 24.73 -21.44 -6.90
CA GLY A 172 24.11 -20.91 -8.11
C GLY A 172 22.65 -21.33 -8.30
N SER A 173 22.05 -22.03 -7.32
CA SER A 173 20.64 -22.41 -7.36
C SER A 173 19.77 -21.16 -7.50
N PRO A 174 18.72 -21.19 -8.34
CA PRO A 174 17.84 -20.03 -8.51
C PRO A 174 17.22 -19.58 -7.18
N PHE A 175 17.11 -18.27 -7.02
CA PHE A 175 16.37 -17.67 -5.93
C PHE A 175 14.87 -17.82 -6.17
N SER A 176 14.18 -18.52 -5.27
CA SER A 176 12.72 -18.61 -5.26
C SER A 176 12.11 -17.34 -4.64
N GLY A 177 12.14 -16.26 -5.42
CA GLY A 177 11.53 -14.98 -5.05
C GLY A 177 10.02 -14.94 -5.33
N ILE A 178 9.31 -13.98 -4.71
CA ILE A 178 7.91 -13.71 -5.00
C ILE A 178 7.83 -13.01 -6.36
N ALA A 179 7.76 -13.77 -7.44
CA ALA A 179 7.52 -13.26 -8.80
C ALA A 179 6.03 -13.42 -9.20
N GLU A 180 5.12 -13.43 -8.23
CA GLU A 180 3.68 -13.50 -8.51
C GLU A 180 3.08 -12.11 -8.73
N GLY A 181 2.23 -11.99 -9.76
CA GLY A 181 1.52 -10.75 -10.07
C GLY A 181 2.38 -9.68 -10.77
N PRO A 182 2.37 -8.40 -10.32
CA PRO A 182 2.99 -7.25 -10.98
C PRO A 182 4.47 -7.36 -11.40
N ALA A 183 5.24 -8.24 -10.76
CA ALA A 183 6.64 -8.49 -11.08
C ALA A 183 6.86 -9.32 -12.36
N SER A 184 5.84 -10.08 -12.80
CA SER A 184 5.94 -10.91 -14.01
C SER A 184 6.08 -10.09 -15.29
N GLN A 185 5.69 -8.82 -15.25
CA GLN A 185 5.78 -7.88 -16.37
C GLN A 185 7.14 -7.17 -16.46
N GLY A 186 8.08 -7.49 -15.56
CA GLY A 186 9.41 -6.89 -15.49
C GLY A 186 9.62 -6.03 -14.26
N VAL A 187 10.87 -5.57 -14.09
CA VAL A 187 11.31 -4.74 -12.97
C VAL A 187 11.96 -3.43 -13.44
N PRO A 188 11.89 -2.33 -12.66
CA PRO A 188 11.20 -2.23 -11.38
C PRO A 188 9.67 -2.26 -11.55
N SER A 189 8.95 -2.75 -10.54
CA SER A 189 7.48 -2.70 -10.50
C SER A 189 7.04 -2.19 -9.14
N PHE A 190 6.07 -1.28 -9.10
CA PHE A 190 5.60 -0.61 -7.89
C PHE A 190 4.13 -0.95 -7.67
N VAL A 191 3.78 -1.43 -6.48
CA VAL A 191 2.40 -1.75 -6.08
C VAL A 191 2.02 -0.88 -4.89
N MET A 192 1.06 0.02 -5.08
CA MET A 192 0.63 1.02 -4.11
C MET A 192 -0.78 0.69 -3.60
N GLY A 193 -0.99 0.81 -2.29
CA GLY A 193 -2.30 0.57 -1.67
C GLY A 193 -2.85 -0.84 -1.90
N GLY A 194 -1.98 -1.82 -2.17
CA GLY A 194 -2.35 -3.22 -2.40
C GLY A 194 -3.07 -3.50 -3.72
N GLY A 195 -3.01 -2.60 -4.72
CA GLY A 195 -3.64 -2.88 -6.02
C GLY A 195 -3.23 -1.98 -7.18
N LEU A 196 -2.85 -0.71 -6.95
CA LEU A 196 -2.41 0.15 -8.04
C LEU A 196 -0.99 -0.21 -8.46
N THR A 197 -0.80 -0.61 -9.72
CA THR A 197 0.48 -1.12 -10.22
C THR A 197 1.09 -0.18 -11.27
N LEU A 198 2.39 0.09 -11.16
CA LEU A 198 3.21 0.74 -12.17
C LEU A 198 4.42 -0.13 -12.52
N SER A 199 4.62 -0.39 -13.82
CA SER A 199 5.78 -1.16 -14.31
C SER A 199 6.83 -0.25 -14.95
N GLY A 200 8.10 -0.53 -14.74
CA GLY A 200 9.26 0.20 -15.24
C GLY A 200 9.62 1.45 -14.44
N ALA A 201 10.79 2.03 -14.73
CA ALA A 201 11.22 3.31 -14.17
C ALA A 201 10.30 4.44 -14.70
N GLN A 202 9.41 4.95 -13.85
CA GLN A 202 8.39 5.94 -14.21
C GLN A 202 8.81 7.37 -13.82
N PRO A 203 8.41 8.39 -14.59
CA PRO A 203 8.63 9.80 -14.21
C PRO A 203 8.12 10.11 -12.79
N VAL A 204 8.83 11.01 -12.11
CA VAL A 204 8.55 11.39 -10.71
C VAL A 204 7.11 11.86 -10.52
N GLU A 205 6.59 12.62 -11.48
CA GLU A 205 5.23 13.17 -11.46
C GLU A 205 4.18 12.05 -11.50
N LYS A 206 4.45 11.00 -12.26
CA LYS A 206 3.54 9.85 -12.39
C LYS A 206 3.57 8.96 -11.16
N LEU A 207 4.75 8.75 -10.57
CA LEU A 207 4.87 8.06 -9.28
C LEU A 207 4.12 8.82 -8.18
N LEU A 208 4.34 10.14 -8.08
CA LEU A 208 3.66 11.00 -7.11
C LEU A 208 2.14 11.01 -7.31
N ALA A 209 1.66 11.16 -8.55
CA ALA A 209 0.24 11.09 -8.85
C ALA A 209 -0.38 9.75 -8.45
N SER A 210 0.33 8.65 -8.70
CA SER A 210 -0.15 7.29 -8.36
C SER A 210 -0.17 7.06 -6.85
N LEU A 211 0.82 7.56 -6.10
CA LEU A 211 0.81 7.54 -4.64
C LEU A 211 -0.40 8.29 -4.09
N ARG A 212 -0.71 9.49 -4.61
CA ARG A 212 -1.90 10.26 -4.22
C ARG A 212 -3.21 9.51 -4.50
N LEU A 213 -3.32 8.88 -5.67
CA LEU A 213 -4.50 8.08 -6.03
C LEU A 213 -4.68 6.88 -5.09
N ALA A 214 -3.60 6.14 -4.81
CA ALA A 214 -3.63 5.01 -3.89
C ALA A 214 -4.04 5.43 -2.48
N MET A 215 -3.56 6.58 -2.00
CA MET A 215 -3.99 7.14 -0.72
C MET A 215 -5.48 7.50 -0.71
N ALA A 216 -5.97 8.22 -1.72
CA ALA A 216 -7.37 8.62 -1.79
C ALA A 216 -8.29 7.39 -1.81
N ALA A 217 -7.88 6.31 -2.49
CA ALA A 217 -8.60 5.05 -2.49
C ALA A 217 -8.62 4.38 -1.10
N GLU A 218 -7.49 4.35 -0.39
CA GLU A 218 -7.42 3.81 0.97
C GLU A 218 -8.22 4.66 1.98
N GLU A 219 -8.18 5.99 1.86
CA GLU A 219 -8.99 6.91 2.65
C GLU A 219 -10.50 6.69 2.38
N SER A 220 -10.90 6.47 1.12
CA SER A 220 -12.28 6.14 0.76
C SER A 220 -12.72 4.81 1.36
N ARG A 221 -11.91 3.75 1.21
CA ARG A 221 -12.19 2.43 1.78
C ARG A 221 -12.25 2.45 3.31
N ALA A 222 -11.38 3.21 3.96
CA ALA A 222 -11.40 3.39 5.40
C ALA A 222 -12.69 4.10 5.85
N ARG A 223 -13.14 5.11 5.09
CA ARG A 223 -14.41 5.80 5.34
C ARG A 223 -15.62 4.88 5.14
N GLU A 224 -15.60 4.05 4.10
CA GLU A 224 -16.65 3.04 3.83
C GLU A 224 -16.76 1.99 4.93
N LYS A 225 -15.64 1.66 5.58
CA LYS A 225 -15.59 0.67 6.68
C LYS A 225 -15.68 1.30 8.07
N ALA A 226 -15.82 2.63 8.16
CA ALA A 226 -15.83 3.32 9.44
C ALA A 226 -17.02 2.84 10.30
N ARG A 227 -16.74 2.52 11.56
CA ARG A 227 -17.73 2.10 12.55
C ARG A 227 -17.62 2.96 13.79
N LEU A 228 -18.77 3.30 14.34
CA LEU A 228 -18.89 3.97 15.63
C LEU A 228 -19.30 2.97 16.69
N GLU A 229 -18.44 2.71 17.67
CA GLU A 229 -18.81 1.91 18.84
C GLU A 229 -19.84 2.66 19.68
N VAL A 230 -20.92 1.97 20.05
CA VAL A 230 -21.95 2.49 20.94
C VAL A 230 -21.50 2.24 22.38
N PRO A 231 -21.34 3.29 23.21
CA PRO A 231 -21.01 3.11 24.62
C PRO A 231 -22.03 2.19 25.30
N ALA A 232 -21.59 1.26 26.14
CA ALA A 232 -22.49 0.33 26.84
C ALA A 232 -23.61 1.05 27.62
N SER A 233 -23.32 2.23 28.19
CA SER A 233 -24.29 3.09 28.88
C SER A 233 -25.32 3.76 27.96
N ARG A 234 -25.10 3.71 26.63
CA ARG A 234 -25.96 4.29 25.60
C ARG A 234 -26.65 3.22 24.75
N VAL A 235 -26.48 1.93 25.06
CA VAL A 235 -27.25 0.86 24.41
C VAL A 235 -28.69 0.90 24.98
N PRO A 236 -29.71 1.21 24.16
CA PRO A 236 -31.08 1.30 24.65
C PRO A 236 -31.65 -0.08 25.01
N ALA A 237 -32.44 -0.14 26.08
CA ALA A 237 -33.27 -1.30 26.40
C ALA A 237 -34.39 -1.50 25.35
N PRO A 238 -35.01 -2.69 25.24
CA PRO A 238 -36.13 -2.91 24.34
C PRO A 238 -37.23 -1.86 24.48
N GLY A 239 -37.68 -1.31 23.36
CA GLY A 239 -38.66 -0.22 23.28
C GLY A 239 -38.09 1.19 23.50
N GLN A 240 -36.79 1.31 23.82
CA GLN A 240 -36.12 2.59 24.03
C GLN A 240 -35.24 3.00 22.84
N ARG A 241 -34.70 4.21 22.94
CA ARG A 241 -33.77 4.78 21.97
C ARG A 241 -32.73 5.65 22.65
N ALA A 242 -31.60 5.85 21.99
CA ALA A 242 -30.52 6.70 22.46
C ALA A 242 -29.95 7.54 21.31
N LEU A 243 -29.58 8.78 21.62
CA LEU A 243 -28.80 9.61 20.70
C LEU A 243 -27.33 9.17 20.74
N ILE A 244 -26.72 8.92 19.60
CA ILE A 244 -25.32 8.54 19.48
C ILE A 244 -24.61 9.60 18.66
N GLU A 245 -23.61 10.26 19.25
CA GLU A 245 -22.80 11.28 18.60
C GLU A 245 -21.36 10.79 18.46
N GLY A 246 -20.80 10.95 17.26
CA GLY A 246 -19.43 10.50 16.97
C GLY A 246 -19.08 10.69 15.51
N GLU A 247 -17.79 10.91 15.21
CA GLU A 247 -17.28 11.10 13.85
C GLU A 247 -18.04 12.19 13.04
N GLY A 248 -18.51 13.25 13.74
CA GLY A 248 -19.27 14.35 13.13
C GLY A 248 -20.71 14.00 12.74
N LYS A 249 -21.22 12.83 13.14
CA LYS A 249 -22.63 12.41 12.95
C LYS A 249 -23.41 12.48 14.26
N SER A 250 -24.70 12.77 14.13
CA SER A 250 -25.71 12.65 15.19
C SER A 250 -26.76 11.64 14.74
N LEU A 251 -26.79 10.50 15.41
CA LEU A 251 -27.57 9.31 15.04
C LEU A 251 -28.53 8.95 16.16
N VAL A 252 -29.63 8.28 15.82
CA VAL A 252 -30.56 7.70 16.80
C VAL A 252 -30.52 6.20 16.69
N LEU A 253 -30.13 5.55 17.77
CA LEU A 253 -30.18 4.09 17.92
C LEU A 253 -31.49 3.71 18.61
N PHE A 254 -32.26 2.84 17.98
CA PHE A 254 -33.50 2.26 18.51
C PHE A 254 -33.28 0.79 18.83
N ASN A 255 -33.97 0.28 19.85
CA ASN A 255 -34.09 -1.14 20.13
C ASN A 255 -35.57 -1.53 20.03
N ILE A 256 -35.95 -2.17 18.94
CA ILE A 256 -37.31 -2.64 18.66
C ILE A 256 -37.31 -4.15 18.90
N ASP A 257 -37.85 -4.58 20.05
CA ASP A 257 -37.97 -6.00 20.41
C ASP A 257 -36.65 -6.80 20.30
N GLY A 258 -35.51 -6.16 20.58
CA GLY A 258 -34.18 -6.75 20.49
C GLY A 258 -33.47 -6.55 19.15
N GLU A 259 -34.15 -6.05 18.12
CA GLU A 259 -33.56 -5.62 16.84
C GLU A 259 -33.12 -4.16 16.93
N PHE A 260 -31.88 -3.87 16.57
CA PHE A 260 -31.34 -2.51 16.62
C PHE A 260 -31.45 -1.81 15.27
N HIS A 261 -31.94 -0.58 15.27
CA HIS A 261 -32.00 0.28 14.08
C HIS A 261 -31.28 1.60 14.34
N ALA A 262 -30.42 2.05 13.43
CA ALA A 262 -29.78 3.36 13.51
C ALA A 262 -30.17 4.23 12.32
N ILE A 263 -30.54 5.49 12.57
CA ILE A 263 -30.85 6.50 11.54
C ILE A 263 -30.19 7.84 11.87
N ASP A 264 -30.15 8.76 10.91
CA ASP A 264 -29.82 10.16 11.19
C ASP A 264 -30.81 10.78 12.19
N ASP A 265 -30.32 11.57 13.15
CA ASP A 265 -31.20 12.33 14.05
C ASP A 265 -31.91 13.49 13.33
N SER A 266 -31.33 13.99 12.24
CA SER A 266 -31.88 15.12 11.51
C SER A 266 -33.00 14.69 10.56
N CYS A 267 -34.23 15.16 10.80
CA CYS A 267 -35.34 14.95 9.88
C CYS A 267 -35.01 15.54 8.49
N PRO A 268 -35.11 14.76 7.40
CA PRO A 268 -34.69 15.19 6.07
C PRO A 268 -35.56 16.32 5.46
N HIS A 269 -36.66 16.70 6.11
CA HIS A 269 -37.50 17.81 5.70
C HIS A 269 -36.90 19.18 6.10
N GLN A 270 -36.66 19.40 7.40
CA GLN A 270 -36.19 20.69 7.94
C GLN A 270 -35.29 20.54 9.18
N GLY A 271 -34.60 19.41 9.32
CA GLY A 271 -33.52 19.24 10.31
C GLY A 271 -33.94 19.01 11.76
N ALA A 272 -35.24 18.92 12.05
CA ALA A 272 -35.71 18.66 13.42
C ALA A 272 -35.24 17.28 13.94
N SER A 273 -34.82 17.22 15.21
CA SER A 273 -34.37 15.98 15.86
C SER A 273 -35.47 14.90 15.90
N LEU A 274 -35.13 13.71 15.41
CA LEU A 274 -35.98 12.52 15.37
C LEU A 274 -35.91 11.70 16.66
N CYS A 275 -34.82 11.79 17.43
CA CYS A 275 -34.69 11.20 18.77
C CYS A 275 -35.82 11.68 19.69
N GLY A 276 -36.25 12.92 19.50
CA GLY A 276 -37.36 13.51 20.19
C GLY A 276 -38.76 13.11 19.69
N GLY A 277 -38.87 12.34 18.61
CA GLY A 277 -40.13 12.01 17.95
C GLY A 277 -41.01 11.01 18.71
N LYS A 278 -42.24 10.81 18.23
CA LYS A 278 -43.13 9.75 18.74
C LYS A 278 -42.80 8.45 18.03
N LEU A 279 -42.48 7.39 18.78
CA LEU A 279 -42.16 6.07 18.25
C LEU A 279 -43.37 5.13 18.39
N GLU A 280 -43.75 4.48 17.31
CA GLU A 280 -44.82 3.48 17.25
C GLU A 280 -44.34 2.29 16.42
N GLY A 281 -43.99 1.18 17.09
CA GLY A 281 -43.33 0.04 16.43
C GLY A 281 -42.06 0.47 15.71
N GLU A 282 -41.95 0.14 14.43
CA GLU A 282 -40.83 0.55 13.56
C GLU A 282 -41.03 1.94 12.92
N THR A 283 -41.95 2.78 13.41
CA THR A 283 -42.23 4.10 12.81
C THR A 283 -41.89 5.23 13.75
N ILE A 284 -40.99 6.12 13.33
CA ILE A 284 -40.65 7.36 14.05
C ILE A 284 -41.35 8.56 13.43
N GLN A 285 -42.15 9.27 14.23
CA GLN A 285 -42.83 10.49 13.84
C GLN A 285 -42.04 11.72 14.30
N CYS A 286 -41.64 12.56 13.35
CA CYS A 286 -41.01 13.85 13.60
C CYS A 286 -41.94 14.77 14.41
N ARG A 287 -41.44 15.32 15.52
CA ARG A 287 -42.21 16.19 16.42
C ARG A 287 -42.60 17.54 15.82
N ALA A 288 -41.88 18.01 14.80
CA ALA A 288 -42.08 19.35 14.24
C ALA A 288 -43.23 19.39 13.22
N HIS A 289 -43.22 18.45 12.28
CA HIS A 289 -44.14 18.44 11.13
C HIS A 289 -44.97 17.16 11.02
N GLY A 290 -44.81 16.22 11.95
CA GLY A 290 -45.61 14.98 11.99
C GLY A 290 -45.26 13.94 10.93
N LEU A 291 -44.20 14.15 10.12
CA LEU A 291 -43.71 13.20 9.13
C LEU A 291 -43.26 11.89 9.79
N ARG A 292 -43.66 10.74 9.23
CA ARG A 292 -43.46 9.41 9.80
C ARG A 292 -42.49 8.60 8.95
N PHE A 293 -41.38 8.16 9.51
CA PHE A 293 -40.37 7.37 8.80
C PHE A 293 -40.34 5.94 9.33
N ASN A 294 -40.26 4.96 8.43
CA ASN A 294 -40.06 3.57 8.80
C ASN A 294 -38.56 3.32 9.09
N LEU A 295 -38.24 2.74 10.25
CA LEU A 295 -36.87 2.51 10.72
C LEU A 295 -36.13 1.42 9.94
N ARG A 296 -36.87 0.47 9.34
CA ARG A 296 -36.29 -0.61 8.52
C ARG A 296 -35.89 -0.11 7.15
N THR A 297 -36.69 0.75 6.52
CA THR A 297 -36.45 1.20 5.14
C THR A 297 -35.87 2.62 5.05
N GLY A 298 -36.05 3.43 6.08
CA GLY A 298 -35.75 4.86 6.12
C GLY A 298 -36.78 5.74 5.41
N TYR A 299 -37.72 5.18 4.65
CA TYR A 299 -38.65 5.97 3.83
C TYR A 299 -39.77 6.58 4.66
N LEU A 300 -40.27 7.73 4.18
CA LEU A 300 -41.51 8.32 4.63
C LEU A 300 -42.66 7.32 4.40
N GLN A 301 -43.53 7.16 5.40
CA GLN A 301 -44.68 6.27 5.30
C GLN A 301 -45.61 6.74 4.17
N GLY A 302 -45.89 5.86 3.21
CA GLY A 302 -46.75 6.16 2.07
C GLY A 302 -46.08 6.94 0.93
N ALA A 303 -44.77 7.18 0.96
CA ALA A 303 -44.05 7.84 -0.12
C ALA A 303 -42.58 7.38 -0.25
N THR A 304 -42.07 7.33 -1.48
CA THR A 304 -40.68 6.93 -1.77
C THR A 304 -39.74 8.10 -2.05
N GLN A 305 -40.25 9.34 -1.99
CA GLN A 305 -39.51 10.55 -2.39
C GLN A 305 -38.63 11.13 -1.27
N LEU A 306 -38.93 10.80 -0.01
CA LEU A 306 -38.21 11.31 1.15
C LEU A 306 -37.75 10.16 2.03
N LYS A 307 -36.46 10.12 2.36
CA LYS A 307 -35.81 9.05 3.14
C LYS A 307 -34.86 9.65 4.18
N VAL A 308 -34.85 9.10 5.39
CA VAL A 308 -33.81 9.35 6.40
C VAL A 308 -32.67 8.34 6.21
N GLY A 309 -31.42 8.79 6.34
CA GLY A 309 -30.26 7.89 6.27
C GLY A 309 -30.36 6.82 7.35
N ARG A 310 -30.17 5.56 6.96
CA ARG A 310 -30.14 4.39 7.84
C ARG A 310 -28.73 3.84 7.88
N TYR A 311 -28.31 3.33 9.03
CA TYR A 311 -26.97 2.81 9.24
C TYR A 311 -27.06 1.38 9.78
N PRO A 312 -26.33 0.42 9.21
CA PRO A 312 -26.27 -0.94 9.73
C PRO A 312 -25.77 -0.94 11.18
N VAL A 313 -26.40 -1.75 12.02
CA VAL A 313 -25.96 -1.97 13.40
C VAL A 313 -25.42 -3.39 13.50
N GLU A 314 -24.17 -3.51 13.92
CA GLU A 314 -23.47 -4.78 14.05
C GLU A 314 -23.16 -5.08 15.51
N ARG A 315 -23.12 -6.37 15.85
CA ARG A 315 -22.81 -6.84 17.20
C ARG A 315 -21.61 -7.78 17.17
N GLU A 316 -20.61 -7.50 18.00
CA GLU A 316 -19.43 -8.35 18.19
C GLU A 316 -19.30 -8.67 19.69
N GLY A 317 -19.74 -9.88 20.07
CA GLY A 317 -19.89 -10.26 21.48
C GLY A 317 -20.90 -9.34 22.19
N ASP A 318 -20.43 -8.64 23.23
CA ASP A 318 -21.25 -7.71 24.02
C ASP A 318 -21.18 -6.26 23.52
N ARG A 319 -20.42 -5.99 22.46
CA ARG A 319 -20.22 -4.64 21.90
C ARG A 319 -21.12 -4.43 20.69
N LEU A 320 -21.60 -3.20 20.55
CA LEU A 320 -22.49 -2.77 19.46
C LEU A 320 -21.81 -1.68 18.65
N PHE A 321 -21.89 -1.76 17.33
CA PHE A 321 -21.26 -0.84 16.40
C PHE A 321 -22.28 -0.33 15.37
N ILE A 322 -22.22 0.96 15.04
CA ILE A 322 -22.97 1.54 13.93
C ILE A 322 -22.01 1.73 12.75
N VAL A 323 -22.27 1.07 11.63
CA VAL A 323 -21.49 1.27 10.39
C VAL A 323 -21.86 2.63 9.81
N LEU A 324 -20.88 3.52 9.67
CA LEU A 324 -21.10 4.92 9.32
C LEU A 324 -21.36 5.17 7.82
N THR A 325 -21.35 4.10 7.03
CA THR A 325 -21.80 4.08 5.63
C THR A 325 -23.30 3.81 5.61
N PRO A 326 -24.12 4.73 5.08
CA PRO A 326 -25.56 4.54 5.05
C PRO A 326 -25.94 3.33 4.20
N GLU A 327 -26.96 2.61 4.63
CA GLU A 327 -27.53 1.51 3.86
C GLU A 327 -28.39 2.05 2.72
N GLU A 328 -27.94 1.85 1.49
CA GLU A 328 -28.77 2.01 0.31
C GLU A 328 -29.82 0.91 0.32
N SER A 329 -31.10 1.27 0.30
CA SER A 329 -32.16 0.27 0.20
C SER A 329 -32.05 -0.31 -1.21
N LEU A 330 -31.91 -1.63 -1.33
CA LEU A 330 -32.25 -2.32 -2.58
C LEU A 330 -33.61 -1.77 -3.01
N SER A 331 -33.69 -1.28 -4.24
CA SER A 331 -34.96 -0.86 -4.82
C SER A 331 -35.94 -2.01 -4.61
N CYS A 332 -37.03 -1.73 -3.89
CA CYS A 332 -38.19 -2.59 -3.96
C CYS A 332 -38.64 -2.51 -5.42
N MET A 333 -38.15 -3.43 -6.25
CA MET A 333 -38.67 -3.64 -7.59
C MET A 333 -40.17 -3.87 -7.45
N PRO A 334 -41.00 -3.18 -8.26
CA PRO A 334 -42.46 -3.22 -8.13
C PRO A 334 -43.05 -4.62 -8.30
#